data_AF-A0AAW6U5U6-F1
#
_entry.id   AF-A0AAW6U5U6-F1
#
_cell.length_a   1.000
_cell.length_b   1.000
_cell.length_c   1.000
_cell.angle_alpha   90.00
_cell.angle_beta   90.00
_cell.angle_gamma   90.00
#
_symmetry.space_group_name_H-M   'P 1'
#
loop_
_entity.id
_entity.type
_entity.pdbx_description
1 polymer ?
#
loop_
_entity_poly.entity_id
_entity_poly.type
_entity_poly.pdbx_seq_one_letter_code
_entity_poly.pdbx_strand_id
1 'polypeptide(L)'
;SNDESTFLDGLREAVSYAPKGNSTGAGAMREAIRIRSGQRNVKLYEPRLSVRAWRNIGEARSRLLHLAEKQSLLKDPYESGNLITAFVSLSDSHEQQKLVEEIFDVGGTEQGYVFQLLFNQMRATAVLSAGRKA
;
A
#
# COMPACT_ATOMS: atom_id res chain seq x y z
N SER A 1 -5.04 19.93 11.95
CA SER A 1 -3.72 20.00 12.63
C SER A 1 -2.65 20.21 11.58
N ASN A 2 -1.60 21.01 11.85
CA ASN A 2 -0.50 21.26 10.88
C ASN A 2 0.31 19.98 10.55
N ASP A 3 0.28 18.98 11.42
CA ASP A 3 0.98 17.71 11.23
C ASP A 3 0.32 16.84 10.15
N GLU A 4 -1.01 16.93 10.03
CA GLU A 4 -1.77 16.16 9.04
C GLU A 4 -1.53 16.68 7.62
N SER A 5 -1.53 18.01 7.41
CA SER A 5 -1.23 18.58 6.08
C SER A 5 0.21 18.31 5.66
N THR A 6 1.17 18.48 6.57
CA THR A 6 2.59 18.21 6.30
C THR A 6 2.84 16.74 5.95
N PHE A 7 2.17 15.82 6.65
CA PHE A 7 2.22 14.40 6.33
C PHE A 7 1.58 14.10 4.97
N LEU A 8 0.41 14.68 4.67
CA LEU A 8 -0.27 14.45 3.40
C LEU A 8 0.52 15.01 2.21
N ASP A 9 1.20 16.13 2.39
CA ASP A 9 2.10 16.69 1.38
C ASP A 9 3.34 15.81 1.20
N GLY A 10 3.96 15.34 2.28
CA GLY A 10 5.07 14.39 2.22
C GLY A 10 4.66 13.02 1.63
N LEU A 11 3.41 12.58 1.87
CA LEU A 11 2.84 11.39 1.26
C LEU A 11 2.63 11.59 -0.23
N ARG A 12 2.05 12.71 -0.65
CA ARG A 12 1.88 13.07 -2.08
C ARG A 12 3.22 13.13 -2.80
N GLU A 13 4.22 13.73 -2.16
CA GLU A 13 5.58 13.78 -2.69
C GLU A 13 6.17 12.38 -2.81
N ALA A 14 6.09 11.54 -1.78
CA ALA A 14 6.55 10.15 -1.83
C ALA A 14 5.84 9.35 -2.93
N VAL A 15 4.52 9.48 -3.05
CA VAL A 15 3.69 8.86 -4.10
C VAL A 15 4.18 9.25 -5.49
N SER A 16 4.60 10.50 -5.69
CA SER A 16 5.17 10.96 -6.98
C SER A 16 6.49 10.27 -7.36
N TYR A 17 7.25 9.77 -6.38
CA TYR A 17 8.50 9.03 -6.58
C TYR A 17 8.29 7.51 -6.71
N ALA A 18 7.12 6.98 -6.33
CA ALA A 18 6.81 5.55 -6.37
C ALA A 18 7.02 4.87 -7.74
N PRO A 19 6.65 5.49 -8.89
CA PRO A 19 6.83 4.87 -10.20
C PRO A 19 8.30 4.74 -10.62
N LYS A 20 9.21 5.50 -10.00
CA LYS A 20 10.61 5.61 -10.44
C LYS A 20 11.54 4.57 -9.82
N GLY A 21 11.05 3.70 -8.92
CA GLY A 21 11.90 2.73 -8.24
C GLY A 21 13.00 3.38 -7.41
N ASN A 22 12.73 4.54 -6.79
CA ASN A 22 13.71 5.25 -5.98
C ASN A 22 13.78 4.63 -4.57
N SER A 23 14.96 4.16 -4.15
CA SER A 23 15.19 3.56 -2.82
C SER A 23 14.92 4.53 -1.67
N THR A 24 15.19 5.82 -1.86
CA THR A 24 14.87 6.89 -0.91
C THR A 24 13.36 7.04 -0.76
N GLY A 25 12.62 7.02 -1.86
CA GLY A 25 11.14 7.09 -1.86
C GLY A 25 10.50 5.88 -1.16
N ALA A 26 10.99 4.67 -1.47
CA ALA A 26 10.54 3.46 -0.79
C ALA A 26 10.84 3.48 0.73
N GLY A 27 12.02 3.99 1.11
CA GLY A 27 12.40 4.18 2.50
C GLY A 27 11.51 5.17 3.26
N ALA A 28 11.19 6.31 2.63
CA ALA A 28 10.29 7.32 3.20
C ALA A 28 8.87 6.76 3.41
N MET A 29 8.33 6.01 2.45
CA MET A 29 7.03 5.37 2.61
C MET A 29 7.02 4.32 3.72
N ARG A 30 8.09 3.51 3.83
CA ARG A 30 8.24 2.55 4.94
C ARG A 30 8.19 3.26 6.29
N GLU A 31 8.87 4.39 6.40
CA GLU A 31 8.89 5.17 7.62
C GLU A 31 7.53 5.79 7.94
N ALA A 32 6.82 6.29 6.93
CA ALA A 32 5.44 6.74 7.08
C ALA A 32 4.50 5.62 7.57
N ILE A 33 4.62 4.41 7.01
CA ILE A 33 3.89 3.21 7.46
C ILE A 33 4.25 2.89 8.92
N ARG A 34 5.54 2.93 9.28
CA ARG A 34 6.03 2.69 10.64
C ARG A 34 5.41 3.65 11.65
N ILE A 35 5.45 4.95 11.36
CA ILE A 35 4.91 5.99 12.23
C ILE A 35 3.39 5.80 12.40
N ARG A 36 2.65 5.65 11.30
CA ARG A 36 1.18 5.54 11.35
C ARG A 36 0.66 4.24 11.94
N SER A 37 1.36 3.13 11.73
CA SER A 37 0.97 1.83 12.30
C SER A 37 1.34 1.69 13.79
N GLY A 38 2.22 2.58 14.31
CA GLY A 38 2.79 2.44 15.65
C GLY A 38 3.73 1.25 15.82
N GLN A 39 4.08 0.55 14.74
CA GLN A 39 4.93 -0.63 14.78
C GLN A 39 6.41 -0.25 14.87
N ARG A 40 7.18 -0.95 15.71
CA ARG A 40 8.63 -0.70 15.84
C ARG A 40 9.41 -1.16 14.62
N ASN A 41 8.97 -2.24 13.98
CA ASN A 41 9.70 -2.92 12.90
C ASN A 41 8.79 -3.14 11.68
N VAL A 42 8.74 -2.16 10.78
CA VAL A 42 8.11 -2.31 9.46
C VAL A 42 9.19 -2.60 8.43
N LYS A 43 9.09 -3.74 7.74
CA LYS A 43 9.95 -4.07 6.59
C LYS A 43 9.32 -3.54 5.32
N LEU A 44 10.14 -3.25 4.30
CA LEU A 44 9.61 -3.05 2.96
C LEU A 44 8.87 -4.32 2.54
N TYR A 45 7.59 -4.19 2.24
CA TYR A 45 6.87 -5.28 1.65
C TYR A 45 7.39 -5.51 0.23
N GLU A 46 7.94 -6.69 -0.04
CA GLU A 46 8.32 -7.13 -1.37
C GLU A 46 7.16 -7.89 -2.00
N PRO A 47 6.55 -7.37 -3.09
CA PRO A 47 5.49 -8.08 -3.77
C PRO A 47 6.03 -9.35 -4.38
N ARG A 48 5.64 -10.46 -3.77
CA ARG A 48 5.80 -11.81 -4.31
C ARG A 48 4.44 -12.47 -4.15
N LEU A 49 3.99 -13.18 -5.18
CA LEU A 49 2.85 -14.07 -5.08
C LEU A 49 3.19 -15.21 -4.11
N SER A 50 3.12 -14.92 -2.81
CA SER A 50 3.32 -15.88 -1.75
C SER A 50 2.14 -16.86 -1.75
N VAL A 51 2.33 -18.03 -1.12
CA VAL A 51 1.23 -18.99 -0.90
C VAL A 51 0.03 -18.31 -0.20
N ARG A 52 0.28 -17.31 0.67
CA ARG A 52 -0.79 -16.51 1.28
C ARG A 52 -1.51 -15.60 0.29
N ALA A 53 -0.79 -14.91 -0.59
CA ALA A 53 -1.40 -14.09 -1.63
C ALA A 53 -2.30 -14.93 -2.56
N TRP A 54 -1.84 -16.13 -2.94
CA TRP A 54 -2.65 -17.08 -3.72
C TRP A 54 -3.91 -17.56 -3.00
N ARG A 55 -3.84 -17.83 -1.70
CA ARG A 55 -5.02 -18.22 -0.90
C ARG A 55 -6.07 -17.11 -0.81
N ASN A 56 -5.63 -15.85 -0.88
CA ASN A 56 -6.50 -14.69 -0.73
C ASN A 56 -7.01 -14.14 -2.07
N ILE A 57 -6.65 -14.74 -3.20
CA ILE A 57 -6.82 -14.11 -4.53
C ILE A 57 -8.29 -13.82 -4.87
N GLY A 58 -9.22 -14.72 -4.47
CA GLY A 58 -10.65 -14.56 -4.71
C GLY A 58 -11.36 -13.57 -3.77
N GLU A 59 -10.74 -13.25 -2.63
CA GLU A 59 -11.34 -12.41 -1.57
C GLU A 59 -10.54 -11.13 -1.31
N ALA A 60 -9.49 -10.87 -2.08
CA ALA A 60 -8.56 -9.78 -1.82
C ALA A 60 -9.28 -8.42 -1.77
N ARG A 61 -10.18 -8.17 -2.74
CA ARG A 61 -10.98 -6.96 -2.81
C ARG A 61 -11.87 -6.78 -1.57
N SER A 62 -12.72 -7.76 -1.28
CA SER A 62 -13.66 -7.69 -0.16
C SER A 62 -12.95 -7.54 1.19
N ARG A 63 -11.82 -8.22 1.37
CA ARG A 63 -11.00 -8.10 2.59
C ARG A 63 -10.33 -6.73 2.70
N LEU A 64 -9.84 -6.15 1.62
CA LEU A 64 -9.29 -4.78 1.63
C LEU A 64 -10.36 -3.74 1.99
N LEU A 65 -11.54 -3.85 1.38
CA LEU A 65 -12.68 -2.97 1.71
C LEU A 65 -13.11 -3.13 3.17
N HIS A 66 -13.16 -4.36 3.68
CA HIS A 66 -13.47 -4.61 5.08
C HIS A 66 -12.42 -4.02 6.03
N LEU A 67 -11.12 -4.16 5.71
CA LEU A 67 -10.07 -3.55 6.52
C LEU A 67 -10.14 -2.02 6.51
N ALA A 68 -10.48 -1.42 5.38
CA ALA A 68 -10.70 0.02 5.25
C ALA A 68 -11.90 0.48 6.08
N GLU A 69 -13.06 -0.18 5.95
CA GLU A 69 -14.25 0.10 6.76
C GLU A 69 -13.94 0.03 8.28
N LYS A 70 -13.12 -0.94 8.70
CA LYS A 70 -12.70 -1.11 10.10
C LYS A 70 -11.52 -0.24 10.53
N GLN A 71 -11.09 0.70 9.70
CA GLN A 71 -9.96 1.60 9.98
C GLN A 71 -8.68 0.83 10.37
N SER A 72 -8.38 -0.23 9.62
CA SER A 72 -7.42 -1.27 10.05
C SER A 72 -6.40 -1.70 9.01
N LEU A 73 -6.31 -1.01 7.86
CA LEU A 73 -5.32 -1.33 6.83
C LEU A 73 -3.87 -1.31 7.34
N LEU A 74 -3.55 -0.50 8.36
CA LEU A 74 -2.23 -0.44 8.99
C LEU A 74 -2.06 -1.28 10.26
N LYS A 75 -3.09 -1.99 10.74
CA LYS A 75 -2.93 -2.85 11.92
C LYS A 75 -1.95 -3.99 11.62
N ASP A 76 -2.04 -4.56 10.42
CA ASP A 76 -1.05 -5.49 9.87
C ASP A 76 -0.69 -5.06 8.43
N PRO A 77 0.33 -4.19 8.25
CA PRO A 77 0.76 -3.73 6.93
C PRO A 77 1.23 -4.87 6.02
N TYR A 78 1.71 -5.98 6.60
CA TYR A 78 2.18 -7.13 5.83
C TYR A 78 1.02 -7.91 5.25
N GLU A 79 -0.03 -8.15 6.02
CA GLU A 79 -1.25 -8.80 5.52
C GLU A 79 -1.97 -7.92 4.48
N SER A 80 -2.08 -6.62 4.72
CA SER A 80 -2.58 -5.68 3.71
C SER A 80 -1.75 -5.73 2.43
N GLY A 81 -0.41 -5.80 2.53
CA GLY A 81 0.47 -5.98 1.37
C GLY A 81 0.20 -7.28 0.59
N ASN A 82 -0.08 -8.39 1.28
CA ASN A 82 -0.46 -9.66 0.64
C ASN A 82 -1.78 -9.54 -0.12
N LEU A 83 -2.78 -8.89 0.47
CA LEU A 83 -4.07 -8.66 -0.18
C LEU A 83 -3.92 -7.75 -1.41
N ILE A 84 -3.15 -6.67 -1.30
CA ILE A 84 -2.86 -5.77 -2.42
C ILE A 84 -2.16 -6.54 -3.54
N THR A 85 -1.14 -7.35 -3.23
CA THR A 85 -0.43 -8.16 -4.23
C THR A 85 -1.35 -9.15 -4.91
N ALA A 86 -2.19 -9.84 -4.14
CA ALA A 86 -3.16 -10.80 -4.64
C ALA A 86 -4.15 -10.13 -5.61
N PHE A 87 -4.68 -8.96 -5.23
CA PHE A 87 -5.59 -8.20 -6.07
C PHE A 87 -4.91 -7.71 -7.36
N VAL A 88 -3.75 -7.07 -7.25
CA VAL A 88 -3.02 -6.51 -8.40
C VAL A 88 -2.60 -7.57 -9.42
N SER A 89 -2.35 -8.80 -8.96
CA SER A 89 -1.93 -9.91 -9.84
C SER A 89 -3.03 -10.37 -10.80
N LEU A 90 -4.30 -10.07 -10.53
CA LEU A 90 -5.45 -10.46 -11.35
C LEU A 90 -6.24 -9.27 -11.92
N SER A 91 -5.89 -8.05 -11.55
CA SER A 91 -6.65 -6.85 -11.91
C SER A 91 -5.90 -5.99 -12.91
N ASP A 92 -6.63 -5.42 -13.86
CA ASP A 92 -6.12 -4.38 -14.74
C ASP A 92 -6.08 -3.01 -14.02
N SER A 93 -5.59 -1.99 -14.73
CA SER A 93 -5.51 -0.63 -14.19
C SER A 93 -6.87 -0.02 -13.85
N HIS A 94 -7.95 -0.41 -14.55
CA HIS A 94 -9.29 0.10 -14.31
C HIS A 94 -9.83 -0.46 -12.99
N GLU A 95 -9.70 -1.76 -12.76
CA GLU A 95 -10.09 -2.41 -11.50
C GLU A 95 -9.27 -1.90 -10.31
N GLN A 96 -7.98 -1.59 -10.52
CA GLN A 96 -7.15 -0.95 -9.49
C GLN A 96 -7.63 0.46 -9.13
N GLN A 97 -7.98 1.28 -10.11
CA GLN A 97 -8.53 2.61 -9.88
C GLN A 97 -9.87 2.53 -9.14
N LYS A 98 -10.74 1.60 -9.55
CA LYS A 98 -12.03 1.38 -8.90
C LYS A 98 -11.88 0.94 -7.44
N LEU A 99 -10.90 0.08 -7.13
CA LEU A 99 -10.62 -0.29 -5.73
C LEU A 99 -10.16 0.91 -4.90
N VAL A 100 -9.36 1.82 -5.46
CA VAL A 100 -8.96 3.05 -4.76
C VAL A 100 -10.19 3.86 -4.39
N GLU A 101 -11.09 4.10 -5.35
CA GLU A 101 -12.34 4.84 -5.16
C GLU A 101 -13.22 4.19 -4.08
N GLU A 102 -13.44 2.88 -4.16
CA GLU A 102 -14.23 2.14 -3.16
C GLU A 102 -13.62 2.24 -1.75
N ILE A 103 -12.29 2.26 -1.61
CA ILE A 103 -11.63 2.44 -0.32
C ILE A 103 -11.87 3.85 0.24
N PHE A 104 -11.85 4.88 -0.60
CA PHE A 104 -12.22 6.23 -0.18
C PHE A 104 -13.67 6.29 0.28
N ASP A 105 -14.57 5.61 -0.43
CA ASP A 105 -15.99 5.59 -0.12
C ASP A 105 -16.29 4.89 1.21
N VAL A 106 -15.72 3.70 1.45
CA VAL A 106 -16.03 2.90 2.65
C VAL A 106 -15.16 3.25 3.87
N GLY A 107 -13.91 3.63 3.64
CA GLY A 107 -12.93 3.90 4.69
C GLY A 107 -12.67 5.38 4.93
N GLY A 108 -13.21 6.25 4.09
CA GLY A 108 -12.95 7.69 4.13
C GLY A 108 -11.53 8.07 3.68
N THR A 109 -11.26 9.37 3.71
CA THR A 109 -10.00 9.98 3.26
C THR A 109 -8.77 9.37 3.92
N GLU A 110 -8.84 9.07 5.22
CA GLU A 110 -7.71 8.50 5.96
C GLU A 110 -7.28 7.14 5.40
N GLN A 111 -8.23 6.22 5.22
CA GLN A 111 -7.93 4.87 4.73
C GLN A 111 -7.60 4.87 3.24
N GLY A 112 -8.18 5.79 2.46
CA GLY A 112 -7.78 6.03 1.07
C GLY A 112 -6.30 6.39 0.97
N TYR A 113 -5.81 7.30 1.81
CA TYR A 113 -4.39 7.66 1.84
C TYR A 113 -3.49 6.55 2.37
N VAL A 114 -3.94 5.81 3.39
CA VAL A 114 -3.24 4.63 3.89
C VAL A 114 -3.08 3.56 2.80
N PHE A 115 -4.14 3.27 2.06
CA PHE A 115 -4.09 2.32 0.95
C PHE A 115 -3.10 2.77 -0.12
N GLN A 116 -3.18 4.03 -0.54
CA GLN A 116 -2.23 4.59 -1.51
C GLN A 116 -0.79 4.48 -1.01
N LEU A 117 -0.53 4.75 0.26
CA LEU A 117 0.80 4.59 0.85
C LEU A 117 1.32 3.15 0.72
N LEU A 118 0.50 2.16 1.10
CA LEU A 118 0.85 0.74 1.01
C LEU A 118 1.06 0.29 -0.45
N PHE A 119 0.13 0.66 -1.34
CA PHE A 119 0.17 0.33 -2.76
C PHE A 119 1.42 0.90 -3.45
N ASN A 120 1.75 2.15 -3.15
CA ASN A 120 2.91 2.82 -3.74
C ASN A 120 4.23 2.29 -3.18
N GLN A 121 4.31 1.97 -1.88
CA GLN A 121 5.48 1.33 -1.30
C GLN A 121 5.75 -0.03 -1.96
N MET A 122 4.69 -0.81 -2.18
CA MET A 122 4.77 -2.08 -2.88
C MET A 122 5.30 -1.91 -4.32
N ARG A 123 4.72 -0.96 -5.10
CA ARG A 123 5.17 -0.69 -6.48
C ARG A 123 6.63 -0.24 -6.54
N ALA A 124 7.04 0.69 -5.68
CA ALA A 124 8.42 1.15 -5.64
C ALA A 124 9.40 0.00 -5.36
N THR A 125 9.02 -0.90 -4.45
CA THR A 125 9.83 -2.07 -4.08
C THR A 125 9.88 -3.13 -5.18
N ALA A 126 8.81 -3.30 -5.98
CA ALA A 126 8.80 -4.16 -7.15
C ALA A 126 9.83 -3.71 -8.19
N VAL A 127 9.82 -2.40 -8.53
CA VAL A 127 10.75 -1.81 -9.51
C VAL A 127 12.20 -1.95 -9.05
N LEU A 128 12.49 -1.65 -7.78
CA LEU A 128 13.81 -1.83 -7.17
C LEU A 128 14.31 -3.28 -7.20
N SER A 129 13.40 -4.24 -7.09
CA SER A 129 13.74 -5.67 -7.10
C SER A 129 13.95 -6.19 -8.53
N ALA A 130 13.27 -5.62 -9.52
CA ALA A 130 13.49 -5.93 -10.94
C ALA A 130 14.82 -5.36 -11.44
N GLY A 131 15.15 -4.11 -11.10
CA GLY A 131 16.41 -3.47 -11.50
C GLY A 131 17.68 -4.07 -10.87
N ARG A 132 17.55 -4.83 -9.76
CA ARG A 132 18.66 -5.58 -9.16
C ARG A 132 18.94 -6.94 -9.83
N LYS A 133 18.04 -7.40 -10.70
CA LYS A 133 18.15 -8.67 -11.42
C LYS A 133 18.56 -8.49 -12.89
N ALA A 134 18.62 -7.26 -13.38
CA ALA A 134 19.15 -6.88 -14.69
C ALA A 134 20.65 -6.57 -14.56
#